data_AF-A0A967YDG8-F1
#
_entry.id   AF-A0A967YDG8-F1
#
_cell.length_a   1.000
_cell.length_b   1.000
_cell.length_c   1.000
_cell.angle_alpha   90.00
_cell.angle_beta   90.00
_cell.angle_gamma   90.00
#
_symmetry.space_group_name_H-M   'P 1'
#
loop_
_entity.id
_entity.type
_entity.pdbx_description
1 polymer ?
#
loop_
_entity_poly.entity_id
_entity_poly.type
_entity_poly.pdbx_seq_one_letter_code
_entity_poly.pdbx_strand_id
1 'polypeptide(L)'
;MPFEWPARFLATAGGEITYFLIFLFTVAILGPVMIQKFWRCKPLESNEHRTRIENLCRKAGIAYADILYWPIFGGKMITAGVMGLIQKFRYILVTPSLLRLLEPEEIDA
;
A
#
# COMPACT_ATOMS: atom_id res chain seq x y z
N MET A 1 -32.50 -12.87 27.64
CA MET A 1 -31.02 -12.80 27.67
C MET A 1 -30.61 -11.53 26.93
N PRO A 2 -29.61 -10.74 27.36
CA PRO A 2 -29.39 -9.36 26.90
C PRO A 2 -28.88 -9.21 25.44
N PHE A 3 -28.87 -10.30 24.66
CA PHE A 3 -28.28 -10.39 23.32
C PHE A 3 -29.30 -10.54 22.16
N GLU A 4 -30.61 -10.43 22.41
CA GLU A 4 -31.63 -10.64 21.36
C GLU A 4 -31.77 -9.47 20.36
N TRP A 5 -31.43 -8.25 20.78
CA TRP A 5 -31.58 -7.05 19.95
C TRP A 5 -30.50 -6.94 18.84
N PRO A 6 -29.20 -7.21 19.09
CA PRO A 6 -28.20 -7.28 18.02
C PRO A 6 -28.49 -8.39 17.00
N ALA A 7 -28.96 -9.54 17.47
CA ALA A 7 -29.27 -10.70 16.64
C ALA A 7 -30.42 -10.44 15.67
N ARG A 8 -31.46 -9.70 16.09
CA ARG A 8 -32.57 -9.30 15.20
C ARG A 8 -32.17 -8.26 14.16
N PHE A 9 -31.25 -7.34 14.50
CA PHE A 9 -30.74 -6.35 13.56
C PHE A 9 -29.84 -6.99 12.50
N LEU A 10 -28.99 -7.95 12.90
CA LEU A 10 -28.17 -8.77 11.99
C LEU A 10 -28.99 -9.73 11.12
N ALA A 11 -30.17 -10.17 11.57
CA ALA A 11 -31.07 -11.03 10.78
C ALA A 11 -31.88 -10.28 9.69
N THR A 12 -31.76 -8.95 9.63
CA THR A 12 -32.40 -8.14 8.60
C THR A 12 -31.42 -7.93 7.45
N ALA A 13 -31.86 -8.06 6.19
CA ALA A 13 -30.99 -7.89 5.01
C ALA A 13 -30.18 -6.57 5.03
N GLY A 14 -30.74 -5.48 5.59
CA GLY A 14 -30.03 -4.21 5.75
C GLY A 14 -28.90 -4.25 6.79
N GLY A 15 -29.02 -5.06 7.84
CA GLY A 15 -28.00 -5.24 8.87
C GLY A 15 -26.81 -6.07 8.38
N GLU A 16 -27.05 -7.14 7.63
CA GLU A 16 -25.98 -7.92 6.98
C GLU A 16 -25.18 -7.08 5.99
N ILE A 17 -25.87 -6.32 5.12
CA ILE A 17 -25.21 -5.43 4.15
C ILE A 17 -24.37 -4.38 4.89
N THR A 18 -24.91 -3.77 5.94
CA THR A 18 -24.21 -2.74 6.71
C THR A 18 -22.98 -3.33 7.40
N TYR A 19 -23.10 -4.50 8.03
CA TYR A 19 -21.96 -5.20 8.64
C TYR A 19 -20.88 -5.52 7.60
N PHE A 20 -21.26 -6.09 6.46
CA PHE A 20 -20.33 -6.44 5.40
C PHE A 20 -19.61 -5.20 4.86
N LEU A 21 -20.33 -4.10 4.63
CA LEU A 21 -19.74 -2.84 4.18
C LEU A 21 -18.75 -2.29 5.21
N ILE A 22 -19.13 -2.22 6.49
CA ILE A 22 -18.24 -1.74 7.56
C ILE A 22 -17.00 -2.62 7.65
N PHE A 23 -17.17 -3.95 7.60
CA PHE A 23 -16.07 -4.89 7.61
C PHE A 23 -15.14 -4.70 6.41
N LEU A 24 -15.71 -4.58 5.20
CA LEU A 24 -14.94 -4.36 3.97
C LEU A 24 -14.15 -3.06 4.02
N PHE A 25 -14.79 -1.95 4.44
CA PHE A 25 -14.10 -0.67 4.62
C PHE A 25 -12.99 -0.76 5.67
N THR A 26 -13.25 -1.46 6.78
CA THR A 26 -12.26 -1.68 7.84
C THR A 26 -11.05 -2.43 7.30
N VAL A 27 -11.25 -3.53 6.57
CA VAL A 27 -10.16 -4.30 5.96
C VAL A 27 -9.45 -3.50 4.87
N ALA A 28 -10.17 -2.73 4.05
CA ALA A 28 -9.58 -1.95 2.97
C ALA A 28 -8.71 -0.79 3.47
N ILE A 29 -9.02 -0.24 4.65
CA ILE A 29 -8.24 0.83 5.29
C ILE A 29 -7.12 0.25 6.16
N LEU A 30 -7.41 -0.75 7.00
CA LEU A 30 -6.43 -1.34 7.92
C LEU A 30 -5.47 -2.31 7.24
N GLY A 31 -5.90 -3.00 6.19
CA GLY A 31 -5.11 -3.97 5.45
C GLY A 31 -3.76 -3.40 4.98
N PRO A 32 -3.74 -2.28 4.23
CA PRO A 32 -2.50 -1.62 3.81
C PRO A 32 -1.54 -1.33 4.97
N VAL A 33 -2.07 -0.80 6.08
CA VAL A 33 -1.28 -0.43 7.27
C VAL A 33 -0.73 -1.66 7.97
N MET A 34 -1.54 -2.71 8.15
CA MET A 34 -1.11 -3.98 8.73
C MET A 34 -0.02 -4.62 7.89
N ILE A 35 -0.21 -4.66 6.57
CA ILE A 35 0.72 -5.22 5.62
C ILE A 35 2.08 -4.49 5.67
N GLN A 36 2.05 -3.15 5.65
CA GLN A 36 3.25 -2.32 5.77
C GLN A 36 4.01 -2.63 7.07
N LYS A 37 3.28 -2.72 8.19
CA LYS A 37 3.86 -3.00 9.52
C LYS A 37 4.40 -4.43 9.62
N PHE A 38 3.70 -5.39 9.02
CA PHE A 38 4.08 -6.80 9.01
C PHE A 38 5.34 -7.04 8.18
N TRP A 39 5.44 -6.43 6.99
CA TRP A 39 6.64 -6.52 6.15
C TRP A 39 7.79 -5.61 6.60
N ARG A 40 7.62 -4.81 7.65
CA ARG A 40 8.64 -3.86 8.13
C ARG A 40 9.17 -2.99 6.99
N CYS A 41 8.29 -2.52 6.11
CA CYS A 41 8.66 -1.66 5.00
C CYS A 41 9.41 -0.44 5.56
N LYS A 42 10.65 -0.24 5.11
CA LYS A 42 11.47 0.89 5.52
C LYS A 42 11.32 2.03 4.51
N PRO A 43 11.31 3.30 4.96
CA PRO A 43 11.37 4.43 4.03
C PRO A 43 12.56 4.29 3.09
N LEU A 44 12.34 4.64 1.82
CA LEU A 44 13.42 4.72 0.84
C LEU A 44 14.34 5.87 1.26
N GLU A 45 15.65 5.58 1.32
CA GLU A 45 16.64 6.59 1.64
C GLU A 45 16.56 7.76 0.65
N SER A 46 16.89 8.97 1.10
CA SER A 46 16.89 10.18 0.26
C SER A 46 18.09 10.21 -0.69
N ASN A 47 18.19 9.19 -1.53
CA ASN A 47 19.20 9.01 -2.55
C ASN A 47 18.66 9.39 -3.94
N GLU A 48 19.50 9.26 -4.97
CA GLU A 48 19.15 9.57 -6.35
C GLU A 48 17.92 8.76 -6.82
N HIS A 49 17.81 7.51 -6.38
CA HIS A 49 16.67 6.62 -6.66
C HIS A 49 15.35 7.20 -6.19
N ARG A 50 15.31 7.69 -4.94
CA ARG A 50 14.12 8.40 -4.43
C ARG A 50 13.81 9.60 -5.29
N THR A 51 14.77 10.48 -5.53
CA THR A 51 14.57 11.72 -6.30
C THR A 51 14.03 11.46 -7.71
N ARG A 52 14.52 10.42 -8.40
CA ARG A 52 14.02 10.03 -9.73
C ARG A 52 12.55 9.60 -9.66
N ILE A 53 12.17 8.78 -8.68
CA ILE A 53 10.78 8.33 -8.50
C ILE A 53 9.88 9.52 -8.14
N GLU A 54 10.32 10.40 -7.24
CA GLU A 54 9.57 11.61 -6.88
C GLU A 54 9.34 12.52 -8.10
N ASN A 55 10.36 12.67 -8.96
CA ASN A 55 10.24 13.41 -10.21
C ASN A 55 9.24 12.76 -11.20
N LEU A 56 9.23 11.43 -11.31
CA LEU A 56 8.27 10.69 -12.13
C LEU A 56 6.85 10.85 -11.59
N CYS A 57 6.65 10.66 -10.28
CA CYS A 57 5.34 10.85 -9.65
C CYS A 57 4.84 12.29 -9.81
N ARG A 58 5.73 13.29 -9.67
CA ARG A 58 5.41 14.70 -9.91
C ARG A 58 4.99 14.96 -11.36
N LYS A 59 5.72 14.42 -12.34
CA LYS A 59 5.37 14.53 -13.77
C LYS A 59 4.03 13.85 -14.08
N ALA A 60 3.74 12.73 -13.43
CA ALA A 60 2.49 12.00 -13.58
C ALA A 60 1.31 12.59 -12.77
N GLY A 61 1.55 13.62 -11.95
CA GLY A 61 0.52 14.22 -11.09
C GLY A 61 0.01 13.29 -9.97
N ILE A 62 0.81 12.29 -9.58
CA ILE A 62 0.44 11.30 -8.58
C ILE A 62 0.83 11.79 -7.18
N ALA A 63 -0.17 12.03 -6.33
CA ALA A 63 0.05 12.28 -4.91
C ALA A 63 0.25 10.96 -4.15
N TYR A 64 1.24 10.93 -3.26
CA TYR A 64 1.58 9.82 -2.38
C TYR A 64 2.02 10.33 -1.01
N ALA A 65 1.95 9.46 0.00
CA ALA A 65 2.34 9.76 1.38
C ALA A 65 3.84 9.57 1.59
N ASP A 66 4.38 8.43 1.15
CA ASP A 66 5.81 8.14 1.22
C ASP A 66 6.18 7.01 0.24
N ILE A 67 7.49 6.85 -0.02
CA ILE A 67 8.06 5.78 -0.84
C ILE A 67 8.83 4.84 0.08
N LEU A 68 8.51 3.55 0.05
CA LEU A 68 9.07 2.55 0.96
C LEU A 68 9.66 1.36 0.19
N TYR A 69 10.67 0.74 0.78
CA TYR A 69 11.18 -0.55 0.32
C TYR A 69 10.15 -1.65 0.53
N TRP A 70 9.97 -2.48 -0.51
CA TRP A 70 9.09 -3.63 -0.47
C TRP A 70 9.89 -4.95 -0.45
N PRO A 71 9.99 -5.64 0.70
CA PRO A 71 10.81 -6.85 0.81
C PRO A 71 10.11 -8.13 0.33
N ILE A 72 9.07 -8.03 -0.51
CA ILE A 72 8.32 -9.23 -0.94
C ILE A 72 9.21 -10.19 -1.69
N PHE A 73 9.04 -11.49 -1.39
CA PHE A 73 9.82 -12.55 -2.02
C PHE A 73 11.34 -12.28 -2.00
N GLY A 74 11.85 -11.65 -0.93
CA GLY A 74 13.27 -11.32 -0.79
C GLY A 74 13.77 -10.25 -1.76
N GLY A 75 12.87 -9.44 -2.33
CA GLY A 75 13.21 -8.35 -3.25
C GLY A 75 13.46 -8.78 -4.69
N LYS A 76 13.28 -10.07 -5.03
CA LYS A 76 13.57 -10.64 -6.36
C LYS A 76 12.54 -10.34 -7.44
N MET A 77 11.35 -9.86 -7.06
CA MET A 77 10.36 -9.42 -8.03
C MET A 77 10.67 -8.00 -8.51
N ILE A 78 10.52 -7.77 -9.82
CA ILE A 78 10.58 -6.44 -10.43
C ILE A 78 9.15 -5.88 -10.42
N THR A 79 8.76 -5.22 -9.33
CA THR A 79 7.40 -4.67 -9.20
C THR A 79 7.39 -3.43 -8.32
N ALA A 80 6.46 -2.53 -8.61
CA ALA A 80 6.07 -1.44 -7.74
C ALA A 80 4.60 -1.60 -7.38
N GLY A 81 4.29 -1.50 -6.10
CA GLY A 81 2.92 -1.53 -5.59
C GLY A 81 2.51 -0.15 -5.10
N VAL A 82 1.25 0.23 -5.31
CA VAL A 82 0.65 1.37 -4.63
C VAL A 82 -0.36 0.82 -3.63
N MET A 83 -0.15 1.10 -2.35
CA MET A 83 -1.04 0.65 -1.28
C MET A 83 -1.74 1.83 -0.63
N GLY A 84 -3.04 1.70 -0.39
CA GLY A 84 -3.86 2.70 0.29
C GLY A 84 -4.83 3.42 -0.64
N LEU A 85 -6.07 3.56 -0.16
CA LEU A 85 -7.18 4.14 -0.93
C LEU A 85 -7.15 5.67 -0.94
N ILE A 86 -6.78 6.27 0.19
CA ILE A 86 -6.77 7.73 0.40
C ILE A 86 -5.36 8.26 0.14
N GLN A 87 -5.24 9.43 -0.49
CA GLN A 87 -3.94 10.05 -0.84
C GLN A 87 -2.96 10.12 0.35
N LYS A 88 -3.47 10.43 1.56
CA LYS A 88 -2.66 10.50 2.80
C LYS A 88 -2.11 9.16 3.28
N PHE A 89 -2.68 8.05 2.83
CA PHE A 89 -2.24 6.69 3.17
C PHE A 89 -1.76 5.94 1.93
N ARG A 90 -1.55 6.65 0.81
CA ARG A 90 -1.09 6.06 -0.45
C ARG A 90 0.42 5.92 -0.42
N TYR A 91 0.92 4.75 -0.05
CA TYR A 91 2.33 4.43 -0.03
C TYR A 91 2.75 3.80 -1.35
N ILE A 92 3.89 4.25 -1.87
CA ILE A 92 4.53 3.63 -3.04
C ILE A 92 5.56 2.64 -2.51
N LEU A 93 5.38 1.37 -2.87
CA LEU A 93 6.23 0.27 -2.46
C LEU A 93 7.10 -0.13 -3.64
N VAL A 94 8.42 -0.11 -3.44
CA VAL A 94 9.39 -0.34 -4.51
C VAL A 94 10.33 -1.47 -4.11
N THR A 95 10.50 -2.45 -4.99
CA THR A 95 11.45 -3.54 -4.74
C THR A 95 12.88 -3.14 -5.11
N PRO A 96 13.91 -3.71 -4.44
CA PRO A 96 15.30 -3.46 -4.79
C PRO A 96 15.63 -3.81 -6.26
N SER A 97 15.05 -4.89 -6.80
CA SER A 97 15.26 -5.26 -8.20
C SER A 97 14.70 -4.24 -9.20
N LEU A 98 13.60 -3.56 -8.89
CA LEU A 98 13.10 -2.48 -9.75
C LEU A 98 14.05 -1.27 -9.72
N LEU A 99 14.62 -0.95 -8.55
CA LEU A 99 15.58 0.15 -8.43
C LEU A 99 16.84 -0.09 -9.27
N ARG A 100 17.36 -1.32 -9.29
CA ARG A 100 18.51 -1.69 -10.14
C ARG A 100 18.22 -1.59 -11.64
N LEU A 101 16.97 -1.77 -12.05
CA LEU A 101 16.58 -1.57 -13.45
C LEU A 101 16.43 -0.07 -13.80
N LEU A 102 16.17 0.77 -12.79
CA LEU A 102 16.11 2.23 -12.92
C LEU A 102 17.49 2.88 -12.79
N GLU A 103 18.52 2.14 -12.35
CA GLU A 103 19.91 2.54 -12.57
C GLU A 103 20.10 2.68 -14.08
N PRO A 104 20.71 3.77 -14.56
CA PRO A 104 21.20 3.74 -15.94
C PRO A 104 22.08 2.49 -16.00
N GLU A 105 21.79 1.55 -16.91
CA GLU A 105 22.81 0.58 -17.29
C GLU A 105 24.09 1.38 -17.46
N GLU A 106 25.12 1.08 -16.67
CA GLU A 106 26.46 1.57 -16.93
C GLU A 106 26.78 1.06 -18.33
N ILE A 107 26.50 1.90 -19.34
CA ILE A 107 26.97 1.74 -20.69
C ILE A 107 28.45 2.14 -20.63
N ASP A 108 29.26 1.29 -20.01
CA ASP A 108 30.67 1.17 -20.33
C ASP A 108 30.74 0.18 -21.49
N ALA A 109 30.71 0.75 -22.70
CA ALA A 109 31.16 0.12 -23.93
C ALA A 109 32.50 0.74 -24.33
#